data_AF-A0A7Y2ZHF7-F1
#
_entry.id   AF-A0A7Y2ZHF7-F1
#
_cell.length_a   1.000
_cell.length_b   1.000
_cell.length_c   1.000
_cell.angle_alpha   90.00
_cell.angle_beta   90.00
_cell.angle_gamma   90.00
#
_symmetry.space_group_name_H-M   'P 1'
#
loop_
_entity.id
_entity.type
_entity.pdbx_description
1 polymer ?
#
loop_
_entity_poly.entity_id
_entity_poly.type
_entity_poly.pdbx_seq_one_letter_code
_entity_poly.pdbx_strand_id
1 'polypeptide(L)'
;WSFTPGVEYNVFPYDETTRRSLTIQYLVGLTHWDYEERTIFGEESETRLNHQLSAGLNLVQPWGQSFVSLSGLQYLHDTDFYRVDLFGSLNIRLFRGFSLRVSGNYSWVADQLYLPAGDLSDEDILLQIQARETNRRYFTSFGITYRFGSIFNNVVNPRFGGGGERMFFF
;
A
#
# COMPACT_ATOMS: atom_id res chain seq x y z
N TRP A 1 -21.98 -0.23 5.37
CA TRP A 1 -21.87 -0.71 3.96
C TRP A 1 -21.01 0.26 3.16
N SER A 2 -20.45 -0.13 2.01
CA SER A 2 -19.62 0.78 1.20
C SER A 2 -19.81 0.60 -0.30
N PHE A 3 -19.69 1.70 -1.05
CA PHE A 3 -19.74 1.73 -2.51
C PHE A 3 -18.66 2.66 -3.04
N THR A 4 -17.75 2.13 -3.87
CA THR A 4 -16.56 2.88 -4.32
C THR A 4 -16.32 2.71 -5.83
N PRO A 5 -17.09 3.40 -6.69
CA PRO A 5 -16.83 3.42 -8.13
C PRO A 5 -15.47 4.05 -8.43
N GLY A 6 -14.86 3.58 -9.52
CA GLY A 6 -13.51 3.94 -9.88
C GLY A 6 -13.26 3.95 -11.37
N VAL A 7 -12.33 4.80 -11.79
CA VAL A 7 -11.74 4.77 -13.11
C VAL A 7 -10.23 4.59 -12.98
N GLU A 8 -9.66 3.78 -13.84
CA GLU A 8 -8.23 3.54 -13.91
C GLU A 8 -7.75 3.74 -15.33
N TYR A 9 -6.56 4.33 -15.47
CA TYR A 9 -5.92 4.58 -16.75
C TYR A 9 -4.42 4.30 -16.65
N ASN A 10 -3.90 3.49 -17.58
CA ASN A 10 -2.46 3.29 -17.73
C ASN A 10 -1.96 4.13 -18.90
N VAL A 11 -0.96 4.98 -18.63
CA VAL A 11 -0.38 5.89 -19.63
C VAL A 11 0.43 5.12 -20.67
N PHE A 12 1.03 3.99 -20.29
CA PHE A 12 1.77 3.15 -21.23
C PHE A 12 0.86 2.13 -21.92
N PRO A 13 1.10 1.81 -23.21
CA PRO A 13 0.37 0.76 -23.91
C PRO A 13 0.46 -0.59 -23.19
N TYR A 14 -0.55 -1.42 -23.39
CA TYR A 14 -0.63 -2.74 -22.77
C TYR A 14 0.62 -3.59 -23.05
N ASP A 15 1.12 -3.55 -24.29
CA ASP A 15 2.32 -4.31 -24.72
C ASP A 15 3.60 -3.92 -23.98
N GLU A 16 3.64 -2.72 -23.40
CA GLU A 16 4.82 -2.21 -22.67
C GLU A 16 4.69 -2.38 -21.15
N THR A 17 3.51 -2.75 -20.65
CA THR A 17 3.19 -2.82 -19.20
C THR A 17 4.09 -3.78 -18.43
N THR A 18 4.64 -4.81 -19.10
CA THR A 18 5.62 -5.73 -18.48
C THR A 18 6.97 -5.06 -18.19
N ARG A 19 7.31 -3.96 -18.88
CA ARG A 19 8.57 -3.22 -18.70
C ARG A 19 8.39 -1.86 -18.05
N ARG A 20 7.30 -1.17 -18.36
CA ARG A 20 6.96 0.12 -17.78
C ARG A 20 5.45 0.28 -17.69
N SER A 21 4.96 0.66 -16.52
CA SER A 21 3.55 0.99 -16.32
C SER A 21 3.46 2.28 -15.51
N LEU A 22 2.51 3.13 -15.88
CA LEU A 22 2.16 4.33 -15.14
C LEU A 22 0.65 4.33 -15.02
N THR A 23 0.17 3.78 -13.91
CA THR A 23 -1.25 3.62 -13.65
C THR A 23 -1.72 4.80 -12.79
N ILE A 24 -2.77 5.48 -13.24
CA ILE A 24 -3.47 6.52 -12.50
C ILE A 24 -4.88 6.01 -12.26
N GLN A 25 -5.34 6.05 -11.02
CA GLN A 25 -6.66 5.60 -10.63
C GLN A 25 -7.33 6.66 -9.76
N TYR A 26 -8.60 6.92 -10.05
CA TYR A 26 -9.44 7.82 -9.27
C TYR A 26 -10.69 7.07 -8.82
N LEU A 27 -10.93 7.09 -7.52
CA LEU A 27 -12.06 6.43 -6.86
C LEU A 27 -12.89 7.46 -6.12
N VAL A 28 -14.19 7.24 -6.05
CA VAL A 28 -15.12 8.00 -5.20
C VAL A 28 -15.80 7.01 -4.29
N GLY A 29 -15.65 7.12 -2.97
CA GLY A 29 -16.19 6.19 -2.00
C GLY A 29 -17.32 6.80 -1.19
N LEU A 30 -18.38 6.02 -0.97
CA LEU A 30 -19.46 6.28 -0.02
C LEU A 30 -19.45 5.14 0.99
N THR A 31 -19.10 5.44 2.23
CA THR A 31 -19.00 4.45 3.30
C THR A 31 -19.92 4.83 4.46
N HIS A 32 -20.67 3.86 4.95
CA HIS A 32 -21.47 3.97 6.15
C HIS A 32 -20.82 3.15 7.27
N TRP A 33 -20.54 3.81 8.39
CA TRP A 33 -19.99 3.25 9.61
C TRP A 33 -21.05 3.27 10.71
N ASP A 34 -21.15 2.15 11.43
CA ASP A 34 -21.88 2.02 12.68
C ASP A 34 -20.84 1.78 13.77
N TYR A 35 -20.74 2.68 14.73
CA TYR A 35 -19.73 2.60 15.79
C TYR A 35 -20.31 1.88 17.01
N GLU A 36 -19.49 1.03 17.64
CA GLU A 36 -19.87 0.39 18.91
C GLU A 36 -19.89 1.40 20.07
N GLU A 37 -19.07 2.45 19.98
CA GLU A 37 -18.97 3.53 20.97
C GLU A 37 -19.02 4.89 20.28
N ARG A 38 -19.53 5.90 20.99
CA ARG A 38 -19.66 7.27 20.47
C ARG A 38 -18.27 7.87 20.17
N THR A 39 -18.09 8.38 18.95
CA THR A 39 -16.83 9.02 18.54
C THR A 39 -16.61 10.35 19.27
N ILE A 40 -15.38 10.89 19.29
CA ILE A 40 -15.05 12.23 19.81
C ILE A 40 -15.91 13.36 19.23
N PHE A 41 -16.54 13.11 18.08
CA PHE A 41 -17.46 14.04 17.39
C PHE A 41 -18.94 13.85 17.78
N GLY A 42 -19.24 12.90 18.67
CA GLY A 42 -20.58 12.65 19.17
C GLY A 42 -21.43 11.72 18.30
N GLU A 43 -20.84 11.07 17.29
CA GLU A 43 -21.56 10.26 16.31
C GLU A 43 -21.60 8.77 16.73
N GLU A 44 -22.77 8.13 16.60
CA GLU A 44 -22.97 6.68 16.81
C GLU A 44 -23.06 5.91 15.49
N SER A 45 -23.45 6.61 14.42
CA SER A 45 -23.38 6.11 13.04
C SER A 45 -23.10 7.28 12.12
N GLU A 46 -22.37 7.07 11.03
CA GLU A 46 -22.10 8.12 10.06
C GLU A 46 -22.01 7.58 8.63
N THR A 47 -22.42 8.40 7.67
CA THR A 47 -22.19 8.14 6.25
C THR A 47 -21.25 9.19 5.71
N ARG A 48 -20.07 8.77 5.22
CA ARG A 48 -19.06 9.69 4.69
C ARG A 48 -18.76 9.41 3.23
N LEU A 49 -18.63 10.51 2.50
CA LEU A 49 -18.12 10.54 1.14
C LEU A 49 -16.63 10.90 1.16
N ASN A 50 -15.86 10.21 0.34
CA ASN A 50 -14.45 10.50 0.09
C ASN A 50 -14.12 10.35 -1.40
N HIS A 51 -12.97 10.88 -1.78
CA HIS A 51 -12.34 10.53 -3.04
C HIS A 51 -10.89 10.10 -2.80
N GLN A 52 -10.40 9.25 -3.70
CA GLN A 52 -9.04 8.76 -3.65
C GLN A 52 -8.42 8.88 -5.03
N LEU A 53 -7.22 9.46 -5.09
CA LEU A 53 -6.39 9.51 -6.28
C LEU A 53 -5.12 8.73 -6.01
N SER A 54 -4.80 7.77 -6.87
CA SER A 54 -3.55 7.02 -6.80
C SER A 54 -2.82 7.04 -8.13
N ALA A 55 -1.50 7.08 -8.07
CA ALA A 55 -0.61 7.02 -9.20
C ALA A 55 0.54 6.06 -8.87
N GLY A 56 0.80 5.09 -9.74
CA GLY A 56 1.86 4.09 -9.58
C GLY A 56 2.72 4.01 -10.82
N LEU A 57 4.03 4.22 -10.66
CA LEU A 57 5.04 4.05 -11.69
C LEU A 57 5.86 2.79 -11.40
N ASN A 58 5.84 1.83 -12.32
CA ASN A 58 6.69 0.65 -12.30
C ASN A 58 7.64 0.67 -13.49
N LEU A 59 8.93 0.45 -13.26
CA LEU A 59 9.94 0.36 -14.30
C LEU A 59 10.80 -0.89 -14.08
N VAL A 60 10.89 -1.73 -15.10
CA VAL A 60 11.70 -2.95 -15.13
C VAL A 60 12.71 -2.82 -16.25
N GLN A 61 13.99 -2.82 -15.88
CA GLN A 61 15.12 -2.61 -16.77
C GLN A 61 16.21 -3.69 -16.56
N PRO A 62 17.15 -3.88 -17.49
CA PRO A 62 18.21 -4.88 -17.33
C PRO A 62 19.08 -4.68 -16.08
N TRP A 63 19.21 -3.42 -15.62
CA TRP A 63 19.95 -3.02 -14.44
C TRP A 63 19.14 -3.16 -13.14
N GLY A 64 17.82 -3.40 -13.19
CA GLY A 64 17.01 -3.44 -11.97
C GLY A 64 15.54 -3.12 -12.17
N GLN A 65 14.86 -2.90 -11.06
CA GLN A 65 13.46 -2.50 -11.04
C GLN A 65 13.28 -1.33 -10.07
N SER A 66 12.39 -0.41 -10.41
CA SER A 66 11.97 0.68 -9.53
C SER A 66 10.45 0.79 -9.53
N PHE A 67 9.90 1.00 -8.36
CA PHE A 67 8.48 1.23 -8.17
C PHE A 67 8.28 2.46 -7.28
N VAL A 68 7.41 3.36 -7.70
CA VAL A 68 6.99 4.53 -6.92
C VAL A 68 5.47 4.59 -6.97
N SER A 69 4.83 4.75 -5.83
CA SER A 69 3.39 4.98 -5.77
C SER A 69 3.06 6.14 -4.85
N LEU A 70 2.13 6.98 -5.29
CA LEU A 70 1.54 8.05 -4.51
C LEU A 70 0.04 7.81 -4.45
N SER A 71 -0.55 7.80 -3.26
CA SER A 71 -2.00 7.81 -3.08
C SER A 71 -2.41 8.92 -2.13
N GLY A 72 -3.48 9.62 -2.48
CA GLY A 72 -4.14 10.61 -1.65
C GLY A 72 -5.61 10.21 -1.48
N LEU A 73 -6.10 10.23 -0.26
CA LEU A 73 -7.51 10.11 0.08
C LEU A 73 -7.92 11.37 0.83
N GLN A 74 -9.09 11.92 0.52
CA GLN A 74 -9.63 13.07 1.22
C GLN A 74 -11.13 12.92 1.40
N TYR A 75 -11.63 13.31 2.57
CA TYR A 75 -13.06 13.34 2.84
C TYR A 75 -13.68 14.62 2.26
N LEU A 76 -14.88 14.50 1.70
CA LEU A 76 -15.56 15.62 1.04
C LEU A 76 -16.32 16.52 2.02
N HIS A 77 -16.64 16.02 3.22
CA HIS A 77 -17.36 16.80 4.23
C HIS A 77 -16.45 17.79 4.96
N ASP A 78 -15.19 17.41 5.14
CA ASP A 78 -14.15 18.24 5.74
C ASP A 78 -12.79 17.85 5.12
N THR A 79 -12.17 18.84 4.50
CA THR A 79 -10.92 18.71 3.75
C THR A 79 -9.71 18.49 4.64
N ASP A 80 -9.82 18.79 5.93
CA ASP A 80 -8.75 18.59 6.90
C ASP A 80 -8.58 17.10 7.23
N PHE A 81 -9.58 16.28 6.91
CA PHE A 81 -9.45 14.82 6.95
C PHE A 81 -8.93 14.26 5.64
N TYR A 82 -7.65 13.90 5.64
CA TYR A 82 -6.99 13.31 4.48
C TYR A 82 -5.91 12.31 4.89
N ARG A 83 -5.49 11.52 3.90
CA ARG A 83 -4.33 10.64 4.00
C ARG A 83 -3.53 10.75 2.72
N VAL A 84 -2.22 10.92 2.84
CA VAL A 84 -1.29 10.89 1.71
C VAL A 84 -0.23 9.85 2.00
N ASP A 85 -0.08 8.87 1.11
CA ASP A 85 0.91 7.82 1.19
C ASP A 85 1.82 7.87 -0.04
N LEU A 86 3.11 8.03 0.19
CA LEU A 86 4.16 7.89 -0.80
C LEU A 86 4.96 6.63 -0.47
N PHE A 87 5.09 5.72 -1.42
CA PHE A 87 5.96 4.57 -1.31
C PHE A 87 6.94 4.55 -2.48
N GLY A 88 8.19 4.17 -2.18
CA GLY A 88 9.24 4.02 -3.17
C GLY A 88 10.03 2.74 -2.90
N SER A 89 10.37 2.02 -3.97
CA SER A 89 11.31 0.92 -3.91
C SER A 89 12.20 0.88 -5.15
N LEU A 90 13.45 0.52 -4.94
CA LEU A 90 14.48 0.47 -5.96
C LEU A 90 15.32 -0.77 -5.69
N ASN A 91 15.43 -1.64 -6.68
CA ASN A 91 16.28 -2.82 -6.64
C ASN A 91 17.22 -2.78 -7.83
N ILE A 92 18.49 -2.46 -7.57
CA ILE A 92 19.52 -2.29 -8.59
C ILE A 92 20.48 -3.48 -8.52
N ARG A 93 20.75 -4.08 -9.68
CA ARG A 93 21.82 -5.03 -9.89
C ARG A 93 23.13 -4.25 -10.10
N LEU A 94 24.02 -4.29 -9.12
CA LEU A 94 25.31 -3.60 -9.21
C LEU A 94 26.30 -4.43 -10.05
N PHE A 95 26.36 -5.73 -9.80
CA PHE A 95 27.18 -6.68 -10.54
C PHE A 95 26.57 -8.09 -10.47
N ARG A 96 27.17 -9.06 -11.17
CA ARG A 96 26.59 -10.41 -11.29
C ARG A 96 26.37 -11.04 -9.91
N GLY A 97 25.12 -11.40 -9.65
CA GLY A 97 24.70 -12.01 -8.39
C GLY A 97 24.50 -11.02 -7.24
N PHE A 98 24.90 -9.75 -7.37
CA PHE A 98 24.76 -8.74 -6.31
C PHE A 98 23.72 -7.68 -6.66
N SER A 99 22.74 -7.52 -5.77
CA SER A 99 21.73 -6.47 -5.86
C SER A 99 21.64 -5.67 -4.56
N LEU A 100 21.41 -4.37 -4.70
CA LEU A 100 21.03 -3.45 -3.63
C LEU A 100 19.54 -3.15 -3.73
N ARG A 101 18.83 -3.33 -2.63
CA ARG A 101 17.44 -2.93 -2.44
C ARG A 101 17.38 -1.73 -1.51
N VAL A 102 16.68 -0.70 -1.94
CA VAL A 102 16.30 0.45 -1.12
C VAL A 102 14.79 0.56 -1.21
N SER A 103 14.11 0.72 -0.08
CA SER A 103 12.68 1.01 -0.07
C SER A 103 12.33 1.95 1.07
N GLY A 104 11.26 2.70 0.91
CA GLY A 104 10.78 3.57 1.96
C GLY A 104 9.34 3.97 1.73
N ASN A 105 8.76 4.52 2.78
CA ASN A 105 7.42 5.04 2.78
C ASN A 105 7.37 6.33 3.59
N TYR A 106 6.47 7.20 3.20
CA TYR A 106 6.06 8.37 3.94
C TYR A 106 4.54 8.44 3.90
N SER A 107 3.92 8.42 5.07
CA SER A 107 2.48 8.53 5.27
C SER A 107 2.18 9.77 6.10
N TRP A 108 1.38 10.68 5.55
CA TRP A 108 0.73 11.76 6.28
C TRP A 108 -0.72 11.35 6.51
N VAL A 109 -1.08 11.13 7.78
CA VAL A 109 -2.37 10.56 8.17
C VAL A 109 -3.09 11.58 9.03
N ALA A 110 -4.20 12.11 8.52
CA ALA A 110 -5.08 13.06 9.21
C ALA A 110 -6.55 12.61 9.13
N ASP A 111 -6.82 11.31 8.99
CA ASP A 111 -8.16 10.75 8.73
C ASP A 111 -8.80 10.01 9.93
N GLN A 112 -8.42 10.38 11.15
CA GLN A 112 -8.75 9.64 12.37
C GLN A 112 -10.14 9.98 12.94
N LEU A 113 -11.19 9.89 12.10
CA LEU A 113 -12.58 10.17 12.47
C LEU A 113 -13.17 9.18 13.50
N TYR A 114 -12.54 8.01 13.65
CA TYR A 114 -13.00 6.88 14.47
C TYR A 114 -12.50 6.93 15.93
N LEU A 115 -11.86 8.01 16.36
CA LEU A 115 -11.34 8.09 17.73
C LEU A 115 -12.50 8.09 18.74
N PRO A 116 -12.50 7.21 19.77
CA PRO A 116 -13.56 7.14 20.76
C PRO A 116 -13.58 8.39 21.65
N ALA A 117 -14.77 8.86 22.07
CA ALA A 117 -14.94 10.04 22.94
C ALA A 117 -14.49 9.86 24.39
N GLY A 118 -14.09 8.65 24.79
CA GLY A 118 -13.74 8.36 26.19
C GLY A 118 -12.46 9.07 26.63
N ASP A 119 -12.46 9.61 27.86
CA ASP A 119 -11.25 10.08 28.52
C ASP A 119 -10.25 8.91 28.62
N LEU A 120 -9.06 9.11 28.07
CA LEU A 120 -7.95 8.17 28.19
C LEU A 120 -7.49 8.13 29.64
N SER A 121 -7.60 6.98 30.31
CA SER A 121 -6.91 6.78 31.59
C SER A 121 -5.40 6.74 31.37
N ASP A 122 -4.62 7.16 32.36
CA ASP A 122 -3.15 7.09 32.29
C ASP A 122 -2.65 5.65 32.07
N GLU A 123 -3.40 4.65 32.56
CA GLU A 123 -3.16 3.23 32.25
C GLU A 123 -3.36 2.91 30.76
N ASP A 124 -4.41 3.40 30.10
CA ASP A 124 -4.68 3.15 28.68
C ASP A 124 -3.63 3.78 27.75
N ILE A 125 -3.08 4.92 28.16
CA ILE A 125 -1.98 5.60 27.47
C ILE A 125 -0.70 4.76 27.53
N LEU A 126 -0.40 4.18 28.70
CA LEU A 126 0.78 3.33 28.90
C LEU A 126 0.65 1.97 28.22
N LEU A 127 -0.57 1.45 28.13
CA LEU A 127 -0.87 0.17 27.48
C LEU A 127 -1.03 0.29 25.95
N GLN A 128 -0.97 1.50 25.38
CA GLN A 128 -1.19 1.77 23.95
C GLN A 128 -2.51 1.21 23.40
N ILE A 129 -3.55 1.16 24.24
CA ILE A 129 -4.84 0.54 23.87
C ILE A 129 -5.62 1.42 22.89
N GLN A 130 -5.35 2.73 22.85
CA GLN A 130 -6.03 3.68 21.97
C GLN A 130 -5.08 4.28 20.91
N ALA A 131 -5.60 4.41 19.68
CA ALA A 131 -4.87 5.00 18.57
C ALA A 131 -4.58 6.49 18.86
N ARG A 132 -3.31 6.88 18.91
CA ARG A 132 -2.91 8.30 19.05
C ARG A 132 -2.88 8.99 17.70
N GLU A 133 -3.12 10.30 17.73
CA GLU A 133 -2.91 11.24 16.62
C GLU A 133 -1.48 11.08 16.09
N THR A 134 -1.33 10.29 15.02
CA THR A 134 -0.04 9.98 14.42
C THR A 134 -0.01 10.66 13.07
N ASN A 135 0.30 11.95 13.10
CA ASN A 135 0.18 12.80 11.91
C ASN A 135 1.15 12.39 10.80
N ARG A 136 2.31 11.82 11.13
CA ARG A 136 3.33 11.44 10.15
C ARG A 136 4.03 10.16 10.54
N ARG A 137 4.15 9.23 9.58
CA ARG A 137 4.93 8.00 9.71
C ARG A 137 5.85 7.89 8.51
N TYR A 138 7.09 7.49 8.73
CA TYR A 138 8.00 7.20 7.64
C TYR A 138 8.94 6.07 8.03
N PHE A 139 9.35 5.31 7.04
CA PHE A 139 10.42 4.34 7.20
C PHE A 139 11.31 4.31 5.97
N THR A 140 12.54 3.88 6.16
CA THR A 140 13.46 3.56 5.07
C THR A 140 14.18 2.27 5.42
N SER A 141 14.37 1.42 4.41
CA SER A 141 15.01 0.12 4.54
C SER A 141 16.04 -0.03 3.42
N PHE A 142 17.18 -0.59 3.80
CA PHE A 142 18.26 -0.95 2.90
C PHE A 142 18.51 -2.45 3.05
N GLY A 143 18.64 -3.15 1.93
CA GLY A 143 18.91 -4.58 1.90
C GLY A 143 19.89 -4.91 0.79
N ILE A 144 20.80 -5.84 1.06
CA ILE A 144 21.72 -6.37 0.05
C ILE A 144 21.33 -7.82 -0.21
N THR A 145 21.40 -8.24 -1.47
CA THR A 145 21.20 -9.64 -1.85
C THR A 145 22.38 -10.09 -2.69
N TYR A 146 23.06 -11.14 -2.23
CA TYR A 146 24.10 -11.80 -3.02
C TYR A 146 23.71 -13.25 -3.29
N ARG A 147 23.56 -13.60 -4.57
CA ARG A 147 23.23 -14.94 -5.04
C ARG A 147 24.49 -15.68 -5.44
N PHE A 148 24.86 -16.68 -4.66
CA PHE A 148 25.89 -17.65 -5.02
C PHE A 148 25.31 -18.67 -6.01
N GLY A 149 25.90 -18.81 -7.19
CA GLY A 149 25.48 -19.80 -8.17
C GLY A 149 25.95 -19.50 -9.60
N SER A 150 26.20 -20.57 -10.36
CA SER A 150 26.46 -20.49 -11.79
C SER A 150 25.19 -20.12 -12.56
N ILE A 151 25.31 -19.33 -13.65
CA ILE A 151 24.25 -19.22 -14.68
C ILE A 151 23.96 -20.57 -15.37
N PHE A 152 24.84 -21.56 -15.15
CA PHE A 152 24.65 -22.94 -15.51
C PHE A 152 24.13 -23.72 -14.29
N ASN A 153 22.81 -23.70 -14.08
CA ASN A 153 22.16 -24.89 -13.55
C ASN A 153 21.42 -25.51 -14.74
N ASN A 154 22.15 -26.29 -15.52
CA ASN A 154 21.62 -27.02 -16.67
C ASN A 154 21.02 -28.37 -16.23
N VAL A 155 20.24 -28.36 -15.15
CA VAL A 155 19.43 -29.51 -14.76
C VAL A 155 18.01 -29.00 -14.51
N VAL A 156 17.32 -28.73 -15.61
CA VAL A 156 15.92 -29.15 -15.67
C VAL A 156 15.98 -30.66 -15.52
N ASN A 157 15.34 -31.22 -14.49
CA ASN A 157 15.00 -32.63 -14.51
C ASN A 157 13.56 -32.72 -15.03
N PRO A 158 13.33 -32.89 -16.34
CA PRO A 158 11.99 -33.06 -16.87
C PRO A 158 11.61 -34.53 -16.72
N ARG A 159 11.62 -35.05 -15.48
CA ARG A 159 11.23 -36.43 -15.21
C ARG A 159 9.92 -36.47 -14.46
N PHE A 160 8.89 -36.63 -15.28
CA PHE A 160 7.68 -37.42 -15.06
C PHE A 160 6.72 -36.95 -13.96
N GLY A 161 5.49 -36.67 -14.42
CA GLY A 161 4.39 -36.25 -13.58
C GLY A 161 3.89 -37.34 -12.64
N GLY A 162 3.18 -36.92 -11.60
CA GLY A 162 2.46 -37.82 -10.71
C GLY A 162 2.21 -37.20 -9.35
N GLY A 163 1.05 -36.55 -9.21
CA GLY A 163 0.35 -36.48 -7.92
C GLY A 163 0.35 -35.13 -7.22
N GLY A 164 -0.79 -34.43 -7.29
CA GLY A 164 -1.21 -33.50 -6.24
C GLY A 164 -1.60 -32.10 -6.67
N GLU A 165 -2.43 -31.93 -7.70
CA GLU A 165 -3.25 -30.73 -7.79
C GLU A 165 -4.24 -30.71 -6.62
N ARG A 166 -4.00 -29.86 -5.62
CA ARG A 166 -5.05 -29.21 -4.83
C ARG A 166 -4.59 -27.83 -4.38
N MET A 167 -4.83 -26.84 -5.23
CA MET A 167 -4.98 -25.45 -4.82
C MET A 167 -6.44 -25.28 -4.38
N PHE A 168 -6.69 -25.08 -3.08
CA PHE A 168 -7.95 -24.52 -2.63
C PHE A 168 -7.82 -22.99 -2.60
N PHE A 169 -8.74 -22.32 -3.28
CA PHE A 169 -9.12 -20.95 -2.97
C PHE A 169 -10.52 -21.00 -2.36
N PHE A 170 -10.63 -20.67 -1.08
CA PHE A 170 -11.68 -19.85 -0.47
C PHE A 170 -11.06 -19.15 0.73
#